data_AF-A0A9D8PU32-F1
#
_entry.id   AF-A0A9D8PU32-F1
#
_cell.length_a   1.000
_cell.length_b   1.000
_cell.length_c   1.000
_cell.angle_alpha   90.00
_cell.angle_beta   90.00
_cell.angle_gamma   90.00
#
_symmetry.space_group_name_H-M   'P 1'
#
loop_
_entity.id
_entity.type
_entity.pdbx_description
1 polymer ?
#
loop_
_entity_poly.entity_id
_entity_poly.type
_entity_poly.pdbx_seq_one_letter_code
_entity_poly.pdbx_strand_id
1 'polypeptide(L)'
;MSLARLLDARRIALLRRRLHARLPGVPASGLLSITLDLGAGDDDWLGVDLARAHVNWWAAPGSRESGDYRLALGEAMSFATTGSGRFAALQAAFRGLAPLWEHDDARRTGELPAAHVGFAFDDDTQDGLPNARLLVPAILLRNRAGQRTVTFSCAARAAEGAVGR
;
A
#
# COMPACT_ATOMS: atom_id res chain seq x y z
N MET A 1 -2.32 -15.88 10.53
CA MET A 1 -1.09 -16.26 9.79
C MET A 1 -0.06 -15.13 9.89
N SER A 2 1.22 -15.39 10.15
CA SER A 2 2.25 -14.34 10.25
C SER A 2 2.73 -13.89 8.86
N LEU A 3 2.93 -12.59 8.65
CA LEU A 3 3.51 -12.00 7.42
C LEU A 3 4.84 -12.69 7.02
N ALA A 4 5.61 -13.14 8.00
CA ALA A 4 6.87 -13.87 7.80
C ALA A 4 6.68 -15.21 7.05
N ARG A 5 5.51 -15.85 7.15
CA ARG A 5 5.19 -17.07 6.39
C ARG A 5 4.82 -16.80 4.93
N LEU A 6 4.35 -15.59 4.61
CA LEU A 6 4.01 -15.19 3.24
C LEU A 6 5.24 -14.78 2.42
N LEU A 7 6.32 -14.39 3.09
CA LEU A 7 7.54 -13.84 2.49
C LEU A 7 8.73 -14.73 2.77
N ASP A 8 8.73 -15.92 2.18
CA ASP A 8 9.90 -16.80 2.21
C ASP A 8 11.14 -16.16 1.55
N ALA A 9 12.31 -16.78 1.75
CA ALA A 9 13.58 -16.29 1.22
C ALA A 9 13.58 -16.11 -0.30
N ARG A 10 12.83 -16.94 -1.04
CA ARG A 10 12.74 -16.86 -2.51
C ARG A 10 11.94 -15.63 -2.93
N ARG A 11 10.83 -15.33 -2.26
CA ARG A 11 10.02 -14.13 -2.51
C ARG A 11 10.76 -12.86 -2.12
N ILE A 12 11.50 -12.87 -1.02
CA ILE A 12 12.38 -11.75 -0.62
C ILE A 12 13.47 -11.50 -1.67
N ALA A 13 14.15 -12.56 -2.14
CA ALA A 13 15.17 -12.43 -3.19
C ALA A 13 14.57 -11.91 -4.51
N LEU A 14 13.37 -12.37 -4.86
CA LEU A 14 12.63 -11.87 -6.02
C LEU A 14 12.31 -10.39 -5.88
N LEU A 15 11.75 -9.95 -4.75
CA LEU A 15 11.45 -8.56 -4.46
C LEU A 15 12.68 -7.68 -4.63
N ARG A 16 13.81 -8.06 -4.00
CA ARG A 16 15.07 -7.31 -4.09
C ARG A 16 15.56 -7.17 -5.53
N ARG A 17 15.53 -8.27 -6.30
CA ARG A 17 15.94 -8.24 -7.71
C ARG A 17 15.05 -7.31 -8.54
N ARG A 18 13.73 -7.35 -8.33
CA ARG A 18 12.78 -6.46 -9.02
C ARG A 18 12.99 -5.00 -8.65
N LEU A 19 13.17 -4.72 -7.37
CA LEU A 19 13.47 -3.38 -6.86
C LEU A 19 14.72 -2.83 -7.53
N HIS A 20 15.83 -3.57 -7.54
CA HIS A 20 17.07 -3.14 -8.16
C HIS A 20 16.92 -2.91 -9.68
N ALA A 21 16.13 -3.73 -10.36
CA ALA A 21 15.94 -3.60 -11.81
C ALA A 21 15.02 -2.42 -12.20
N ARG A 22 14.06 -2.05 -11.36
CA ARG A 22 13.05 -1.04 -11.69
C ARG A 22 13.38 0.34 -11.15
N LEU A 23 14.05 0.41 -10.00
CA LEU A 23 14.34 1.67 -9.31
C LEU A 23 15.05 2.72 -10.18
N PRO A 24 16.04 2.39 -11.04
CA PRO A 24 16.71 3.40 -11.88
C PRO A 24 15.79 4.15 -12.85
N GLY A 25 14.63 3.58 -13.19
CA GLY A 25 13.65 4.22 -14.07
C GLY A 25 12.63 5.10 -13.35
N VAL A 26 12.66 5.16 -12.02
CA VAL A 26 11.66 5.87 -11.22
C VAL A 26 12.17 7.26 -10.85
N PRO A 27 11.40 8.33 -11.09
CA PRO A 27 11.79 9.67 -10.64
C PRO A 27 12.03 9.71 -9.13
N ALA A 28 13.00 10.50 -8.66
CA ALA A 28 13.34 10.60 -7.23
C ALA A 28 12.15 11.02 -6.34
N SER A 29 11.22 11.82 -6.89
CA SER A 29 9.97 12.23 -6.24
C SER A 29 8.82 11.22 -6.39
N GLY A 30 9.01 10.16 -7.17
CA GLY A 30 8.00 9.16 -7.49
C GLY A 30 7.93 8.00 -6.49
N LEU A 31 7.04 7.07 -6.80
CA LEU A 31 6.83 5.82 -6.06
C LEU A 31 7.11 4.63 -6.96
N LEU A 32 7.65 3.58 -6.35
CA LEU A 32 7.73 2.25 -6.96
C LEU A 32 6.89 1.28 -6.15
N SER A 33 5.97 0.60 -6.82
CA SER A 33 5.28 -0.57 -6.28
C SER A 33 5.64 -1.85 -7.02
N ILE A 34 5.84 -2.93 -6.29
CA ILE A 34 6.12 -4.27 -6.84
C ILE A 34 5.08 -5.23 -6.26
N THR A 35 4.32 -5.87 -7.14
CA THR A 35 3.32 -6.86 -6.74
C THR A 35 3.86 -8.27 -6.94
N LEU A 36 3.74 -9.09 -5.90
CA LEU A 36 4.02 -10.52 -5.94
C LEU A 36 2.73 -11.32 -5.75
N ASP A 37 2.57 -12.32 -6.60
CA ASP A 37 1.56 -13.35 -6.44
C ASP A 37 1.92 -14.29 -5.27
N LEU A 38 0.99 -14.47 -4.34
CA LEU A 38 1.11 -15.37 -3.20
C LEU A 38 0.36 -16.70 -3.42
N GLY A 39 -0.39 -16.82 -4.51
CA GLY A 39 -1.22 -17.96 -4.86
C GLY A 39 -2.57 -17.99 -4.14
N ALA A 40 -3.32 -19.06 -4.37
CA ALA A 40 -4.66 -19.21 -3.81
C ALA A 40 -4.66 -19.31 -2.27
N GLY A 41 -5.71 -18.82 -1.63
CA GLY A 41 -5.97 -18.94 -0.19
C GLY A 41 -7.21 -18.14 0.26
N ASP A 42 -7.66 -18.35 1.48
CA ASP A 42 -8.90 -17.83 2.05
C ASP A 42 -8.67 -16.78 3.15
N ASP A 43 -7.45 -16.23 3.25
CA ASP A 43 -7.10 -15.27 4.28
C ASP A 43 -7.96 -13.99 4.22
N ASP A 44 -8.57 -13.63 5.35
CA ASP A 44 -9.18 -12.32 5.59
C ASP A 44 -8.25 -11.34 6.33
N TRP A 45 -7.17 -11.87 6.93
CA TRP A 45 -6.20 -11.18 7.77
C TRP A 45 -6.77 -10.35 8.94
N LEU A 46 -7.98 -10.66 9.41
CA LEU A 46 -8.59 -9.91 10.51
C LEU A 46 -7.94 -10.21 11.86
N GLY A 47 -7.27 -11.35 12.00
CA GLY A 47 -6.59 -11.78 13.24
C GLY A 47 -5.24 -11.09 13.54
N VAL A 48 -4.91 -9.98 12.88
CA VAL A 48 -3.71 -9.19 13.20
C VAL A 48 -4.00 -8.18 14.32
N ASP A 49 -2.95 -7.68 14.97
CA ASP A 49 -3.09 -6.58 15.92
C ASP A 49 -3.39 -5.27 15.17
N LEU A 50 -4.68 -4.89 15.15
CA LEU A 50 -5.15 -3.65 14.54
C LEU A 50 -4.90 -2.41 15.40
N ALA A 51 -4.53 -2.56 16.68
CA ALA A 51 -4.19 -1.42 17.53
C ALA A 51 -2.78 -0.88 17.20
N ARG A 52 -1.97 -1.65 16.48
CA ARG A 52 -0.65 -1.23 16.02
C ARG A 52 -0.77 -0.06 15.04
N ALA A 53 0.07 0.95 15.24
CA ALA A 53 0.14 2.10 14.35
C ALA A 53 0.38 1.69 12.88
N HIS A 54 -0.23 2.43 11.95
CA HIS A 54 -0.12 2.22 10.51
C HIS A 54 -0.58 0.82 10.02
N VAL A 55 -1.54 0.22 10.73
CA VAL A 55 -2.25 -0.98 10.29
C VAL A 55 -3.68 -0.59 9.91
N ASN A 56 -4.09 -0.89 8.69
CA ASN A 56 -5.45 -0.62 8.22
C ASN A 56 -6.03 -1.87 7.58
N TRP A 57 -7.21 -2.28 8.02
CA TRP A 57 -7.94 -3.41 7.45
C TRP A 57 -9.20 -2.91 6.75
N TRP A 58 -9.50 -3.50 5.59
CA TRP A 58 -10.69 -3.17 4.81
C TRP A 58 -11.24 -4.40 4.11
N ALA A 59 -12.57 -4.48 4.00
CA ALA A 59 -13.25 -5.48 3.19
C ALA A 59 -14.35 -4.83 2.36
N ALA A 60 -14.54 -5.32 1.13
CA ALA A 60 -15.66 -4.88 0.31
C ALA A 60 -17.01 -5.28 0.95
N PRO A 61 -18.04 -4.41 0.95
CA PRO A 61 -19.38 -4.82 1.35
C PRO A 61 -19.88 -6.01 0.51
N GLY A 62 -20.46 -7.03 1.16
CA GLY A 62 -20.86 -8.27 0.48
C GLY A 62 -19.70 -9.25 0.21
N SER A 63 -18.57 -9.08 0.90
CA SER A 63 -17.31 -9.82 0.69
C SER A 63 -17.34 -11.32 0.90
N ARG A 64 -18.39 -11.92 1.47
CA ARG A 64 -18.34 -13.37 1.73
C ARG A 64 -18.28 -14.20 0.43
N GLU A 65 -18.92 -13.73 -0.64
CA GLU A 65 -18.89 -14.37 -1.96
C GLU A 65 -17.89 -13.72 -2.93
N SER A 66 -17.60 -12.43 -2.79
CA SER A 66 -16.67 -11.69 -3.68
C SER A 66 -15.22 -11.66 -3.18
N GLY A 67 -15.01 -11.86 -1.88
CA GLY A 67 -13.73 -12.15 -1.24
C GLY A 67 -12.65 -11.07 -1.38
N ASP A 68 -12.97 -9.77 -1.44
CA ASP A 68 -11.97 -8.68 -1.48
C ASP A 68 -11.65 -8.18 -0.05
N TYR A 69 -10.60 -8.76 0.53
CA TYR A 69 -10.03 -8.41 1.83
C TYR A 69 -8.68 -7.74 1.64
N ARG A 70 -8.41 -6.68 2.41
CA ARG A 70 -7.18 -5.90 2.31
C ARG A 70 -6.59 -5.64 3.68
N LEU A 71 -5.29 -5.85 3.81
CA LEU A 71 -4.51 -5.44 4.97
C LEU A 71 -3.34 -4.56 4.50
N ALA A 72 -3.38 -3.30 4.91
CA ALA A 72 -2.30 -2.34 4.71
C ALA A 72 -1.44 -2.23 5.97
N LEU A 73 -0.12 -2.29 5.78
CA LEU A 73 0.88 -2.21 6.83
C LEU A 73 1.94 -1.16 6.50
N GLY A 74 2.23 -0.31 7.49
CA GLY A 74 3.23 0.74 7.37
C GLY A 74 2.86 1.80 6.34
N GLU A 75 3.82 2.68 6.04
CA GLU A 75 3.64 3.80 5.12
C GLU A 75 4.83 3.96 4.20
N ALA A 76 4.57 4.05 2.89
CA ALA A 76 5.56 4.44 1.89
C ALA A 76 5.53 5.96 1.67
N MET A 77 4.35 6.56 1.75
CA MET A 77 4.12 7.99 1.59
C MET A 77 2.79 8.39 2.22
N SER A 78 2.72 9.60 2.78
CA SER A 78 1.50 10.11 3.41
C SER A 78 1.35 11.61 3.18
N PHE A 79 0.12 12.05 2.93
CA PHE A 79 -0.28 13.46 2.85
C PHE A 79 -1.41 13.68 3.84
N ALA A 80 -1.26 14.66 4.72
CA ALA A 80 -2.26 15.04 5.70
C ALA A 80 -2.73 16.47 5.43
N THR A 81 -4.03 16.72 5.60
CA THR A 81 -4.67 18.01 5.32
C THR A 81 -5.78 18.26 6.32
N THR A 82 -6.14 19.53 6.53
CA THR A 82 -7.17 19.96 7.48
C THR A 82 -8.00 21.10 6.87
N GLY A 83 -9.15 21.40 7.47
CA GLY A 83 -10.05 22.48 7.06
C GLY A 83 -10.94 22.15 5.84
N SER A 84 -11.68 23.16 5.40
CA SER A 84 -12.70 23.04 4.34
C SER A 84 -12.16 22.63 2.97
N GLY A 85 -10.88 22.92 2.68
CA GLY A 85 -10.21 22.56 1.42
C GLY A 85 -9.57 21.17 1.38
N ARG A 86 -9.68 20.37 2.44
CA ARG A 86 -8.92 19.13 2.64
C ARG A 86 -9.00 18.13 1.48
N PHE A 87 -10.19 17.87 0.96
CA PHE A 87 -10.36 16.88 -0.12
C PHE A 87 -9.75 17.35 -1.45
N ALA A 88 -9.86 18.64 -1.77
CA ALA A 88 -9.23 19.22 -2.95
C ALA A 88 -7.70 19.12 -2.85
N ALA A 89 -7.14 19.38 -1.67
CA ALA A 89 -5.71 19.22 -1.42
C ALA A 89 -5.25 17.76 -1.55
N LEU A 90 -5.99 16.79 -0.99
CA LEU A 90 -5.66 15.37 -1.17
C LEU A 90 -5.79 14.91 -2.63
N GLN A 91 -6.80 15.40 -3.35
CA GLN A 91 -6.96 15.11 -4.78
C GLN A 91 -5.79 15.68 -5.59
N ALA A 92 -5.37 16.92 -5.31
CA ALA A 92 -4.21 17.53 -5.96
C ALA A 92 -2.92 16.74 -5.67
N ALA A 93 -2.72 16.30 -4.42
CA ALA A 93 -1.60 15.44 -4.05
C ALA A 93 -1.62 14.13 -4.83
N PHE A 94 -2.77 13.44 -4.90
CA PHE A 94 -2.89 12.20 -5.67
C PHE A 94 -2.67 12.42 -7.17
N ARG A 95 -3.19 13.51 -7.75
CA ARG A 95 -2.99 13.86 -9.17
C ARG A 95 -1.53 14.14 -9.50
N GLY A 96 -0.77 14.73 -8.59
CA GLY A 96 0.67 14.93 -8.75
C GLY A 96 1.47 13.63 -8.60
N LEU A 97 1.01 12.73 -7.73
CA LEU A 97 1.69 11.46 -7.45
C LEU A 97 1.45 10.38 -8.51
N ALA A 98 0.20 10.19 -8.94
CA ALA A 98 -0.21 9.12 -9.83
C ALA A 98 0.64 8.96 -11.11
N PRO A 99 1.00 10.03 -11.86
CA PRO A 99 1.84 9.89 -13.06
C PRO A 99 3.30 9.54 -12.77
N LEU A 100 3.74 9.64 -11.50
CA LEU A 100 5.09 9.30 -11.06
C LEU A 100 5.11 7.98 -10.28
N TRP A 101 4.00 7.24 -10.29
CA TRP A 101 3.86 5.98 -9.58
C TRP A 101 4.06 4.80 -10.53
N GLU A 102 5.27 4.25 -10.50
CA GLU A 102 5.64 3.09 -11.28
C GLU A 102 5.19 1.79 -10.60
N HIS A 103 4.74 0.83 -11.42
CA HIS A 103 4.23 -0.45 -10.94
C HIS A 103 4.84 -1.62 -11.72
N ASP A 104 5.45 -2.56 -11.00
CA ASP A 104 5.88 -3.87 -11.53
C ASP A 104 4.94 -4.97 -11.04
N ASP A 105 3.97 -5.33 -11.88
CA ASP A 105 3.18 -6.56 -11.77
C ASP A 105 3.59 -7.55 -12.87
N ALA A 106 4.71 -8.20 -12.64
CA ALA A 106 5.29 -9.12 -13.60
C ALA A 106 4.45 -10.37 -13.88
N ARG A 107 3.56 -10.74 -12.96
CA ARG A 107 2.66 -11.89 -13.12
C ARG A 107 1.31 -11.49 -13.72
N ARG A 108 1.09 -10.19 -13.95
CA ARG A 108 -0.17 -9.65 -14.46
C ARG A 108 -1.34 -10.16 -13.62
N THR A 109 -1.19 -10.08 -12.30
CA THR A 109 -2.24 -10.43 -11.34
C THR A 109 -3.48 -9.54 -11.51
N GLY A 110 -3.36 -8.42 -12.23
CA GLY A 110 -4.46 -7.48 -12.46
C GLY A 110 -4.70 -6.58 -11.24
N GLU A 111 -3.73 -6.55 -10.33
CA GLU A 111 -3.74 -5.67 -9.18
C GLU A 111 -3.18 -4.31 -9.56
N LEU A 112 -3.67 -3.27 -8.89
CA LEU A 112 -3.10 -1.94 -8.98
C LEU A 112 -2.63 -1.52 -7.59
N PRO A 113 -1.49 -0.83 -7.47
CA PRO A 113 -1.12 -0.24 -6.20
C PRO A 113 -2.18 0.79 -5.80
N ALA A 114 -2.48 0.83 -4.51
CA ALA A 114 -3.58 1.63 -3.99
C ALA A 114 -3.08 2.69 -3.01
N ALA A 115 -3.61 3.91 -3.13
CA ALA A 115 -3.62 4.86 -2.03
C ALA A 115 -4.94 4.71 -1.26
N HIS A 116 -4.87 4.83 0.05
CA HIS A 116 -6.01 4.83 0.96
C HIS A 116 -6.30 6.24 1.42
N VAL A 117 -7.58 6.59 1.54
CA VAL A 117 -8.02 7.85 2.11
C VAL A 117 -8.78 7.56 3.41
N GLY A 118 -8.44 8.29 4.47
CA GLY A 118 -9.16 8.32 5.72
C GLY A 118 -9.43 9.76 6.10
N PHE A 119 -10.60 10.05 6.68
CA PHE A 119 -10.97 11.39 7.09
C PHE A 119 -11.91 11.37 8.29
N ALA A 120 -11.80 12.41 9.11
CA ALA A 120 -12.75 12.72 10.17
C ALA A 120 -13.97 13.46 9.60
N PHE A 121 -15.09 13.34 10.30
CA PHE A 121 -16.33 14.03 9.96
C PHE A 121 -16.21 15.55 10.16
N ASP A 122 -15.71 15.96 11.33
CA ASP A 122 -15.30 17.33 11.60
C ASP A 122 -14.20 17.73 10.61
N ASP A 123 -14.06 19.01 10.28
CA ASP A 123 -13.00 19.53 9.42
C ASP A 123 -11.85 20.21 10.20
N ASP A 124 -12.05 20.42 11.50
CA ASP A 124 -11.02 20.84 12.43
C ASP A 124 -10.18 19.67 12.94
N THR A 125 -8.97 19.99 13.38
CA THR A 125 -8.08 19.00 13.99
C THR A 125 -8.38 18.92 15.47
N GLN A 126 -8.76 17.73 15.94
CA GLN A 126 -8.82 17.42 17.36
C GLN A 126 -7.68 16.44 17.70
N ASP A 127 -7.04 16.67 18.86
CA ASP A 127 -6.08 15.75 19.48
C ASP A 127 -4.85 15.36 18.64
N GLY A 128 -4.46 16.23 17.69
CA GLY A 128 -3.23 16.05 16.89
C GLY A 128 -3.30 14.96 15.82
N LEU A 129 -4.48 14.37 15.58
CA LEU A 129 -4.69 13.44 14.47
C LEU A 129 -5.01 14.20 13.19
N PRO A 130 -4.44 13.80 12.03
CA PRO A 130 -4.71 14.49 10.77
C PRO A 130 -6.20 14.33 10.42
N ASN A 131 -6.85 15.46 10.18
CA ASN A 131 -8.27 15.50 9.85
C ASN A 131 -8.61 14.66 8.60
N ALA A 132 -7.85 14.82 7.52
CA ALA A 132 -7.93 13.96 6.36
C ALA A 132 -6.53 13.56 5.88
N ARG A 133 -6.40 12.32 5.43
CA ARG A 133 -5.12 11.71 5.07
C ARG A 133 -5.25 10.85 3.83
N LEU A 134 -4.33 11.02 2.90
CA LEU A 134 -4.04 10.10 1.81
C LEU A 134 -2.76 9.34 2.15
N LEU A 135 -2.79 8.01 2.06
CA LEU A 135 -1.70 7.13 2.45
C LEU A 135 -1.41 6.10 1.37
N VAL A 136 -0.14 5.93 1.01
CA VAL A 136 0.32 4.76 0.28
C VAL A 136 0.92 3.77 1.28
N PRO A 137 0.36 2.56 1.44
CA PRO A 137 0.89 1.58 2.37
C PRO A 137 2.25 1.04 1.88
N ALA A 138 3.15 0.78 2.81
CA ALA A 138 4.44 0.15 2.49
C ALA A 138 4.25 -1.30 2.04
N ILE A 139 3.28 -2.00 2.64
CA ILE A 139 2.89 -3.36 2.28
C ILE A 139 1.36 -3.41 2.21
N LEU A 140 0.81 -3.83 1.08
CA LEU A 140 -0.61 -4.09 0.88
C LEU A 140 -0.81 -5.57 0.56
N LEU A 141 -1.43 -6.29 1.48
CA LEU A 141 -1.95 -7.62 1.24
C LEU A 141 -3.37 -7.51 0.70
N ARG A 142 -3.68 -8.27 -0.36
CA ARG A 142 -5.04 -8.38 -0.90
C ARG A 142 -5.40 -9.82 -1.20
N ASN A 143 -6.52 -10.29 -0.66
CA ASN A 143 -7.17 -11.51 -1.10
C ASN A 143 -8.36 -11.05 -1.91
N ARG A 144 -8.49 -11.50 -3.17
CA ARG A 144 -9.63 -11.20 -4.03
C ARG A 144 -10.11 -12.49 -4.65
N ALA A 145 -11.33 -12.90 -4.33
CA ALA A 145 -11.92 -14.16 -4.82
C ALA A 145 -10.98 -15.37 -4.63
N GLY A 146 -10.27 -15.42 -3.50
CA GLY A 146 -9.35 -16.51 -3.16
C GLY A 146 -7.94 -16.38 -3.75
N GLN A 147 -7.64 -15.34 -4.53
CA GLN A 147 -6.28 -15.06 -5.02
C GLN A 147 -5.58 -14.04 -4.14
N ARG A 148 -4.41 -14.41 -3.61
CA ARG A 148 -3.66 -13.56 -2.69
C ARG A 148 -2.50 -12.88 -3.40
N THR A 149 -2.32 -11.61 -3.12
CA THR A 149 -1.18 -10.81 -3.57
C THR A 149 -0.60 -10.01 -2.43
N VAL A 150 0.66 -9.63 -2.60
CA VAL A 150 1.32 -8.62 -1.77
C VAL A 150 1.94 -7.57 -2.68
N THR A 151 1.63 -6.31 -2.41
CA THR A 151 2.23 -5.16 -3.08
C THR A 151 3.12 -4.42 -2.10
N PHE A 152 4.41 -4.31 -2.44
CA PHE A 152 5.38 -3.52 -1.70
C PHE A 152 5.50 -2.15 -2.36
N SER A 153 5.46 -1.08 -1.58
CA SER A 153 5.61 0.29 -2.10
C SER A 153 6.72 1.02 -1.37
N CYS A 154 7.45 1.87 -2.09
CA CYS A 154 8.47 2.74 -1.52
C CYS A 154 8.62 4.02 -2.33
N ALA A 155 9.01 5.11 -1.67
CA ALA A 155 9.51 6.30 -2.36
C ALA A 155 10.88 6.01 -2.98
N ALA A 156 11.09 6.42 -4.23
CA ALA A 156 12.32 6.12 -4.96
C ALA A 156 13.58 6.54 -4.17
N ARG A 157 13.58 7.76 -3.62
CA ARG A 157 14.64 8.29 -2.73
C ARG A 157 14.97 7.40 -1.53
N ALA A 158 13.98 6.71 -0.96
CA ALA A 158 14.18 5.84 0.20
C ALA A 158 14.73 4.48 -0.21
N ALA A 159 14.41 4.02 -1.43
CA ALA A 159 14.87 2.74 -1.95
C ALA A 159 16.35 2.80 -2.38
N GLU A 160 16.85 3.93 -2.89
CA GLU A 160 18.26 4.07 -3.28
C GLU A 160 19.23 3.74 -2.13
N GLY A 161 18.92 4.22 -0.91
CA GLY A 161 19.70 3.92 0.29
C GLY A 161 19.51 2.51 0.86
N ALA A 162 18.45 1.81 0.45
CA ALA A 162 18.12 0.46 0.92
C ALA A 162 18.63 -0.64 -0.03
N VAL A 163 18.75 -0.36 -1.32
CA VAL A 163 19.26 -1.30 -2.34
C VAL A 163 20.76 -1.56 -2.17
N GLY A 164 21.50 -0.66 -1.52
CA GLY A 164 22.93 -0.81 -1.24
C GLY A 164 23.29 -1.55 0.06
N ARG A 165 22.31 -2.12 0.78
CA ARG A 165 22.50 -2.87 2.04
C ARG A 165 21.95 -4.28 1.94
#